data_AF-A0A7X9DU34-F1
#
_entry.id   AF-A0A7X9DU34-F1
#
_cell.length_a   1.000
_cell.length_b   1.000
_cell.length_c   1.000
_cell.angle_alpha   90.00
_cell.angle_beta   90.00
_cell.angle_gamma   90.00
#
_symmetry.space_group_name_H-M   'P 1'
#
loop_
_entity.id
_entity.type
_entity.pdbx_description
1 polymer ?
#
loop_
_entity_poly.entity_id
_entity_poly.type
_entity_poly.pdbx_seq_one_letter_code
_entity_poly.pdbx_strand_id
1 'polypeptide(L)'
;MRRAAWWVAMLALVVLGVGCKSLKPGECRKDNDCSGQVKGGLPACYKEPPEAELGRCMTVKEAREARDRFEARKSGLCEDRDNDGAKAGPACDPKLDGVLDCDDADPAVKAGATEVCDGKDNNCDGRMNEGLPQCVSTVLGGKQNPVMHFMTNMTNGVRVTAGGEVWVTDEHQIYRVGTDGKPTRVAGSEKPGNDDKQGKFARFDKPRGIAVGPDGSVFITDCNNNCIRRLSAEGQASVYAGKCSSEADDTGLDKDGGWQDARFYSPVDLTFDKDGNLLVVDMLNSKIKLIDKNTREVKTIAGRGGKDTTEGVVFGMSNGPAKQAEFNEPAGIAVGPGGEVYIADQKNNCIRLLKGGQVSTFAGVCAPGKDKGGHKDGPAAAARFLLPNAVDVAPDGSVVVADTGNHVIRRIAGGQVTTVAGKPGQQGYYDGAIGDALFNEPQSVSVGKDGSIYVVDHGNYRVRRIAP
;
A
#
# COMPACT_ATOMS: atom_id res chain seq x y z
N MET A 1 32.85 -65.59 46.67
CA MET A 1 32.03 -64.65 45.88
C MET A 1 32.95 -63.69 45.11
N ARG A 2 33.07 -63.78 43.78
CA ARG A 2 33.48 -62.67 42.86
C ARG A 2 33.33 -63.12 41.39
N ARG A 3 33.41 -62.14 40.47
CA ARG A 3 33.02 -62.19 39.05
C ARG A 3 33.99 -62.98 38.15
N ALA A 4 33.49 -63.56 37.05
CA ALA A 4 34.26 -63.83 35.83
C ALA A 4 33.35 -63.93 34.57
N ALA A 5 33.91 -63.51 33.41
CA ALA A 5 33.84 -64.00 32.02
C ALA A 5 32.78 -65.04 31.54
N TRP A 6 32.55 -65.27 30.23
CA TRP A 6 32.50 -64.48 28.97
C TRP A 6 32.25 -65.47 27.79
N TRP A 7 31.43 -65.12 26.78
CA TRP A 7 31.18 -65.89 25.52
C TRP A 7 30.45 -67.25 25.74
N VAL A 8 29.76 -67.88 24.78
CA VAL A 8 29.65 -67.81 23.28
C VAL A 8 28.13 -67.92 22.90
N ALA A 9 27.56 -67.99 21.68
CA ALA A 9 27.97 -68.11 20.27
C ALA A 9 26.91 -67.50 19.28
N MET A 10 26.96 -67.86 18.00
CA MET A 10 26.13 -67.39 16.87
C MET A 10 24.86 -68.23 16.60
N LEU A 11 23.82 -67.60 16.02
CA LEU A 11 23.49 -67.82 14.60
C LEU A 11 22.85 -66.56 13.99
N ALA A 12 23.00 -66.36 12.69
CA ALA A 12 22.53 -65.17 11.97
C ALA A 12 21.31 -65.46 11.10
N LEU A 13 20.47 -64.44 10.89
CA LEU A 13 19.43 -64.46 9.85
C LEU A 13 19.40 -63.08 9.17
N VAL A 14 20.02 -63.00 7.99
CA VAL A 14 20.05 -61.79 7.18
C VAL A 14 18.71 -61.67 6.44
N VAL A 15 17.96 -60.61 6.73
CA VAL A 15 16.89 -60.11 5.86
C VAL A 15 17.28 -58.70 5.42
N LEU A 16 17.34 -58.50 4.10
CA LEU A 16 17.72 -57.23 3.50
C LEU A 16 16.68 -56.15 3.81
N GLY A 17 17.12 -54.94 4.13
CA GLY A 17 16.23 -53.83 4.44
C GLY A 17 15.45 -53.36 3.22
N VAL A 18 14.12 -53.33 3.31
CA VAL A 18 13.27 -52.51 2.44
C VAL A 18 12.88 -51.27 3.24
N GLY A 19 13.59 -50.16 3.00
CA GLY A 19 13.39 -48.90 3.72
C GLY A 19 12.02 -48.27 3.43
N CYS A 20 11.58 -47.37 4.31
CA CYS A 20 10.31 -46.67 4.19
C CYS A 20 10.30 -45.77 2.93
N LYS A 21 9.74 -46.27 1.82
CA LYS A 21 9.64 -45.59 0.52
C LYS A 21 8.22 -45.69 -0.05
N SER A 22 7.26 -45.04 0.59
CA SER A 22 6.02 -44.61 -0.09
C SER A 22 5.34 -43.46 0.65
N LEU A 23 4.91 -42.46 -0.13
CA LEU A 23 4.30 -41.17 0.24
C LEU A 23 5.27 -40.00 0.48
N LYS A 24 4.97 -38.87 -0.17
CA LYS A 24 5.58 -37.55 0.00
C LYS A 24 4.74 -36.68 0.95
N PRO A 25 5.31 -35.58 1.50
CA PRO A 25 4.53 -34.59 2.22
C PRO A 25 3.36 -34.07 1.36
N GLY A 26 2.13 -34.20 1.87
CA GLY A 26 0.90 -33.76 1.20
C GLY A 26 0.07 -34.87 0.53
N GLU A 27 0.53 -36.13 0.46
CA GLU A 27 -0.28 -37.23 -0.10
C GLU A 27 -1.16 -37.91 0.97
N CYS A 28 -2.47 -38.01 0.70
CA CYS A 28 -3.46 -38.63 1.59
C CYS A 28 -4.12 -39.86 0.94
N ARG A 29 -4.66 -40.77 1.77
CA ARG A 29 -5.53 -41.88 1.31
C ARG A 29 -6.92 -41.75 1.94
N LYS A 30 -7.95 -42.11 1.16
CA LYS A 30 -9.35 -42.01 1.56
C LYS A 30 -9.78 -43.23 2.37
N ASP A 31 -10.36 -43.01 3.54
CA ASP A 31 -11.20 -43.99 4.26
C ASP A 31 -12.59 -44.00 3.60
N ASN A 32 -13.11 -45.19 3.31
CA ASN A 32 -14.39 -45.42 2.65
C ASN A 32 -15.39 -46.22 3.52
N ASP A 33 -15.03 -46.64 4.74
CA ASP A 33 -15.92 -47.39 5.65
C ASP A 33 -16.25 -46.64 6.95
N CYS A 34 -15.60 -45.49 7.19
CA CYS A 34 -15.83 -44.61 8.34
C CYS A 34 -15.54 -45.24 9.71
N SER A 35 -14.82 -46.37 9.76
CA SER A 35 -14.38 -47.00 11.01
C SER A 35 -13.34 -46.17 11.78
N GLY A 36 -12.64 -45.24 11.10
CA GLY A 36 -11.62 -44.40 11.70
C GLY A 36 -10.27 -45.09 11.92
N GLN A 37 -10.05 -46.29 11.35
CA GLN A 37 -8.76 -46.97 11.38
C GLN A 37 -8.33 -47.48 10.00
N VAL A 38 -7.31 -46.84 9.42
CA VAL A 38 -6.58 -47.41 8.28
C VAL A 38 -5.63 -48.50 8.81
N LYS A 39 -5.68 -49.71 8.22
CA LYS A 39 -4.75 -50.81 8.54
C LYS A 39 -3.29 -50.32 8.43
N GLY A 40 -2.61 -50.27 9.58
CA GLY A 40 -1.24 -49.73 9.71
C GLY A 40 -1.07 -48.68 10.82
N GLY A 41 -2.16 -48.16 11.40
CA GLY A 41 -2.09 -47.28 12.58
C GLY A 41 -1.71 -45.83 12.26
N LEU A 42 -1.92 -45.37 11.02
CA LEU A 42 -1.77 -43.97 10.61
C LEU A 42 -3.12 -43.23 10.69
N PRO A 43 -3.14 -41.94 11.08
CA PRO A 43 -4.37 -41.17 11.22
C PRO A 43 -5.02 -40.87 9.86
N ALA A 44 -6.34 -41.04 9.78
CA ALA A 44 -7.14 -40.61 8.62
C ALA A 44 -7.37 -39.09 8.64
N CYS A 45 -7.60 -38.50 7.47
CA CYS A 45 -7.87 -37.06 7.30
C CYS A 45 -9.25 -36.86 6.64
N TYR A 46 -10.04 -35.94 7.19
CA TYR A 46 -11.31 -35.47 6.62
C TYR A 46 -11.10 -34.12 5.91
N LYS A 47 -11.94 -33.82 4.91
CA LYS A 47 -11.97 -32.51 4.25
C LYS A 47 -13.40 -32.11 3.89
N GLU A 48 -13.93 -31.10 4.57
CA GLU A 48 -15.12 -30.34 4.17
C GLU A 48 -14.99 -28.87 4.65
N PRO A 49 -15.75 -27.92 4.06
CA PRO A 49 -15.36 -26.50 4.04
C PRO A 49 -16.01 -25.64 5.15
N PRO A 50 -15.63 -24.35 5.31
CA PRO A 50 -14.63 -23.60 4.51
C PRO A 50 -13.19 -23.93 4.92
N GLU A 51 -12.37 -24.33 3.96
CA GLU A 51 -11.22 -25.22 4.16
C GLU A 51 -10.09 -24.70 5.08
N ALA A 52 -9.85 -25.44 6.17
CA ALA A 52 -8.52 -25.71 6.73
C ALA A 52 -7.60 -24.50 7.05
N GLU A 53 -8.02 -23.64 7.98
CA GLU A 53 -7.06 -22.81 8.71
C GLU A 53 -5.91 -23.68 9.28
N LEU A 54 -4.66 -23.27 9.05
CA LEU A 54 -3.44 -23.84 9.61
C LEU A 54 -3.06 -25.29 9.19
N GLY A 55 -3.72 -25.89 8.18
CA GLY A 55 -3.16 -27.03 7.43
C GLY A 55 -2.75 -28.27 8.25
N ARG A 56 -3.41 -28.52 9.38
CA ARG A 56 -3.05 -29.55 10.38
C ARG A 56 -4.10 -30.66 10.42
N CYS A 57 -3.67 -31.91 10.66
CA CYS A 57 -4.60 -33.02 10.87
C CYS A 57 -5.43 -32.82 12.15
N MET A 58 -6.75 -33.03 12.06
CA MET A 58 -7.72 -32.92 13.17
C MET A 58 -8.40 -34.26 13.45
N THR A 59 -8.88 -34.46 14.68
CA THR A 59 -9.70 -35.61 15.05
C THR A 59 -11.18 -35.41 14.70
N VAL A 60 -11.95 -36.51 14.66
CA VAL A 60 -13.41 -36.49 14.40
C VAL A 60 -14.17 -35.64 15.43
N LYS A 61 -13.68 -35.57 16.68
CA LYS A 61 -14.27 -34.73 17.73
C LYS A 61 -14.08 -33.24 17.40
N GLU A 62 -12.85 -32.82 17.13
CA GLU A 62 -12.53 -31.42 16.78
C GLU A 62 -13.25 -30.97 15.51
N ALA A 63 -13.42 -31.87 14.54
CA ALA A 63 -14.17 -31.60 13.30
C ALA A 63 -15.68 -31.38 13.56
N ARG A 64 -16.31 -32.17 14.44
CA ARG A 64 -17.71 -31.95 14.86
C ARG A 64 -17.86 -30.63 15.60
N GLU A 65 -17.05 -30.40 16.63
CA GLU A 65 -17.10 -29.16 17.41
C GLU A 65 -16.82 -27.91 16.55
N ALA A 66 -16.03 -28.04 15.47
CA ALA A 66 -15.85 -26.97 14.48
C ALA A 66 -17.11 -26.75 13.61
N ARG A 67 -17.79 -27.82 13.15
CA ARG A 67 -19.07 -27.71 12.43
C ARG A 67 -20.17 -27.14 13.33
N ASP A 68 -20.25 -27.56 14.59
CA ASP A 68 -21.24 -27.08 15.55
C ASP A 68 -21.06 -25.57 15.83
N ARG A 69 -19.81 -25.10 16.00
CA ARG A 69 -19.50 -23.66 16.10
C ARG A 69 -19.81 -22.89 14.82
N PHE A 70 -19.60 -23.50 13.65
CA PHE A 70 -19.90 -22.89 12.35
C PHE A 70 -21.42 -22.73 12.13
N GLU A 71 -22.20 -23.78 12.36
CA GLU A 71 -23.66 -23.73 12.22
C GLU A 71 -24.30 -22.82 13.28
N ALA A 72 -23.79 -22.77 14.51
CA ALA A 72 -24.25 -21.83 15.54
C ALA A 72 -23.92 -20.35 15.19
N ARG A 73 -22.78 -20.09 14.55
CA ARG A 73 -22.44 -18.75 14.04
C ARG A 73 -23.33 -18.34 12.86
N LYS A 74 -23.69 -19.30 12.02
CA LYS A 74 -24.59 -19.13 10.87
C LYS A 74 -26.05 -18.93 11.30
N SER A 75 -26.56 -19.67 12.28
CA SER A 75 -27.94 -19.49 12.76
C SER A 75 -28.19 -18.09 13.34
N GLY A 76 -27.20 -17.50 14.02
CA GLY A 76 -27.26 -16.13 14.52
C GLY A 76 -26.95 -15.03 13.50
N LEU A 77 -26.74 -15.39 12.22
CA LEU A 77 -26.62 -14.47 11.09
C LEU A 77 -27.88 -14.48 10.20
N CYS A 78 -28.60 -15.61 10.16
CA CYS A 78 -29.79 -15.78 9.31
C CYS A 78 -31.11 -15.52 10.04
N GLU A 79 -31.07 -14.67 11.07
CA GLU A 79 -32.25 -14.05 11.67
C GLU A 79 -32.75 -12.92 10.74
N ASP A 80 -33.66 -12.08 11.21
CA ASP A 80 -34.25 -10.92 10.53
C ASP A 80 -34.81 -10.08 11.68
N ARG A 81 -33.94 -9.29 12.33
CA ARG A 81 -34.21 -8.74 13.68
C ARG A 81 -34.85 -7.35 13.65
N ASP A 82 -34.64 -6.58 12.60
CA ASP A 82 -35.33 -5.32 12.36
C ASP A 82 -36.69 -5.51 11.63
N ASN A 83 -36.94 -6.72 11.12
CA ASN A 83 -38.14 -7.13 10.38
C ASN A 83 -38.26 -6.41 9.01
N ASP A 84 -37.12 -6.21 8.34
CA ASP A 84 -37.02 -5.70 6.97
C ASP A 84 -37.41 -6.75 5.90
N GLY A 85 -36.97 -8.00 6.11
CA GLY A 85 -37.11 -9.10 5.14
C GLY A 85 -35.82 -9.51 4.42
N ALA A 86 -34.73 -8.76 4.56
CA ALA A 86 -33.36 -9.22 4.28
C ALA A 86 -32.82 -10.13 5.42
N LYS A 87 -31.59 -10.63 5.27
CA LYS A 87 -30.87 -11.48 6.26
C LYS A 87 -29.35 -11.31 6.17
N ALA A 88 -28.65 -11.25 7.30
CA ALA A 88 -27.23 -10.89 7.30
C ALA A 88 -26.24 -11.96 6.78
N GLY A 89 -25.49 -11.57 5.76
CA GLY A 89 -24.18 -12.15 5.43
C GLY A 89 -24.15 -13.47 4.64
N PRO A 90 -22.95 -13.85 4.13
CA PRO A 90 -22.78 -14.86 3.08
C PRO A 90 -22.97 -16.32 3.54
N ALA A 91 -23.50 -16.55 4.75
CA ALA A 91 -23.72 -17.88 5.29
C ALA A 91 -25.15 -18.43 5.08
N CYS A 92 -26.06 -17.58 4.56
CA CYS A 92 -27.50 -17.83 4.70
C CYS A 92 -28.21 -18.54 3.55
N ASP A 93 -27.66 -18.59 2.32
CA ASP A 93 -28.16 -19.50 1.27
C ASP A 93 -27.02 -20.04 0.38
N PRO A 94 -26.92 -21.37 0.15
CA PRO A 94 -26.01 -21.94 -0.85
C PRO A 94 -26.46 -21.79 -2.32
N LYS A 95 -27.66 -21.26 -2.63
CA LYS A 95 -28.27 -21.31 -3.97
C LYS A 95 -29.33 -20.21 -4.28
N LEU A 96 -29.01 -18.91 -4.27
CA LEU A 96 -29.63 -17.91 -5.19
C LEU A 96 -29.05 -16.50 -5.05
N ASP A 97 -29.30 -15.65 -6.04
CA ASP A 97 -29.06 -14.21 -6.06
C ASP A 97 -30.08 -13.45 -5.17
N GLY A 98 -30.04 -13.71 -3.86
CA GLY A 98 -30.95 -13.12 -2.86
C GLY A 98 -30.40 -11.86 -2.19
N VAL A 99 -31.32 -10.99 -1.72
CA VAL A 99 -31.02 -9.74 -0.98
C VAL A 99 -30.24 -10.07 0.30
N LEU A 100 -28.97 -9.70 0.33
CA LEU A 100 -28.09 -9.83 1.49
C LEU A 100 -28.18 -8.57 2.36
N ASP A 101 -28.30 -8.77 3.66
CA ASP A 101 -28.09 -7.73 4.66
C ASP A 101 -26.62 -7.75 5.13
N CYS A 102 -26.16 -6.63 5.68
CA CYS A 102 -24.84 -6.45 6.28
C CYS A 102 -24.87 -5.90 7.73
N ASP A 103 -26.01 -5.40 8.23
CA ASP A 103 -26.29 -5.16 9.66
C ASP A 103 -27.79 -5.33 9.99
N ASP A 104 -28.19 -6.58 10.25
CA ASP A 104 -29.54 -7.12 10.60
C ASP A 104 -30.33 -6.36 11.70
N ALA A 105 -29.75 -5.31 12.28
CA ALA A 105 -30.29 -4.49 13.36
C ALA A 105 -30.55 -3.02 12.96
N ASP A 106 -30.28 -2.61 11.71
CA ASP A 106 -30.49 -1.25 11.20
C ASP A 106 -31.21 -1.25 9.83
N PRO A 107 -32.51 -0.93 9.74
CA PRO A 107 -33.29 -1.01 8.51
C PRO A 107 -32.91 0.02 7.43
N ALA A 108 -31.87 0.83 7.65
CA ALA A 108 -31.22 1.63 6.63
C ALA A 108 -30.04 0.91 5.91
N VAL A 109 -29.66 -0.30 6.34
CA VAL A 109 -28.48 -1.04 5.89
C VAL A 109 -28.91 -2.35 5.21
N LYS A 110 -28.95 -2.41 3.88
CA LYS A 110 -29.36 -3.60 3.09
C LYS A 110 -29.07 -3.47 1.60
N ALA A 111 -28.95 -4.61 0.92
CA ALA A 111 -28.74 -4.70 -0.52
C ALA A 111 -29.66 -3.75 -1.34
N GLY A 112 -29.07 -2.70 -1.92
CA GLY A 112 -29.75 -1.72 -2.78
C GLY A 112 -30.38 -0.51 -2.07
N ALA A 113 -30.02 -0.23 -0.81
CA ALA A 113 -30.35 1.04 -0.16
C ALA A 113 -29.67 2.25 -0.83
N THR A 114 -29.94 3.46 -0.32
CA THR A 114 -29.24 4.69 -0.75
C THR A 114 -28.16 5.04 0.26
N GLU A 115 -26.92 5.21 -0.20
CA GLU A 115 -25.79 5.62 0.64
C GLU A 115 -26.05 6.94 1.37
N VAL A 116 -25.61 6.99 2.63
CA VAL A 116 -25.56 8.16 3.50
C VAL A 116 -24.12 8.33 3.96
N CYS A 117 -23.66 9.56 4.15
CA CYS A 117 -22.26 9.85 4.48
C CYS A 117 -21.96 9.64 5.98
N ASP A 118 -22.26 8.45 6.53
CA ASP A 118 -22.17 8.11 7.96
C ASP A 118 -21.04 7.13 8.33
N GLY A 119 -20.38 6.52 7.32
CA GLY A 119 -19.28 5.57 7.52
C GLY A 119 -19.69 4.09 7.51
N LYS A 120 -20.94 3.78 7.13
CA LYS A 120 -21.43 2.41 6.88
C LYS A 120 -21.39 2.04 5.40
N ASP A 121 -21.64 0.76 5.13
CA ASP A 121 -22.01 0.19 3.84
C ASP A 121 -23.54 0.13 3.81
N ASN A 122 -24.24 1.21 3.43
CA ASN A 122 -25.71 1.18 3.56
C ASN A 122 -26.35 0.26 2.52
N ASN A 123 -25.77 0.16 1.32
CA ASN A 123 -26.31 -0.61 0.22
C ASN A 123 -25.79 -2.06 0.10
N CYS A 124 -24.91 -2.48 1.01
CA CYS A 124 -24.27 -3.80 1.10
C CYS A 124 -23.53 -4.27 -0.18
N ASP A 125 -23.02 -3.37 -1.04
CA ASP A 125 -22.18 -3.75 -2.21
C ASP A 125 -20.70 -4.06 -1.84
N GLY A 126 -20.32 -3.81 -0.58
CA GLY A 126 -18.97 -4.00 -0.07
C GLY A 126 -18.11 -2.74 -0.05
N ARG A 127 -18.75 -1.56 -0.08
CA ARG A 127 -18.17 -0.20 -0.05
C ARG A 127 -18.84 0.64 1.02
N MET A 128 -18.46 1.91 1.18
CA MET A 128 -19.02 2.78 2.21
C MET A 128 -19.03 4.21 1.70
N ASN A 129 -20.17 4.89 1.72
CA ASN A 129 -20.36 6.27 1.29
C ASN A 129 -19.96 6.58 -0.18
N GLU A 130 -19.91 5.61 -1.10
CA GLU A 130 -19.39 5.86 -2.44
C GLU A 130 -20.28 6.79 -3.30
N GLY A 131 -19.65 7.53 -4.21
CA GLY A 131 -20.34 8.53 -5.04
C GLY A 131 -20.78 9.81 -4.30
N LEU A 132 -20.98 9.79 -2.97
CA LEU A 132 -21.47 10.93 -2.21
C LEU A 132 -20.47 12.12 -2.21
N PRO A 133 -20.93 13.37 -2.47
CA PRO A 133 -20.08 14.56 -2.45
C PRO A 133 -19.68 14.96 -1.02
N GLN A 134 -18.56 15.68 -0.86
CA GLN A 134 -18.03 16.11 0.45
C GLN A 134 -17.84 14.97 1.48
N CYS A 135 -17.74 13.73 1.01
CA CYS A 135 -17.61 12.54 1.84
C CYS A 135 -16.23 11.87 1.68
N VAL A 136 -15.79 11.16 2.71
CA VAL A 136 -14.61 10.29 2.68
C VAL A 136 -15.04 8.83 2.77
N SER A 137 -14.54 8.02 1.84
CA SER A 137 -14.83 6.59 1.73
C SER A 137 -13.56 5.76 1.57
N THR A 138 -13.57 4.51 2.02
CA THR A 138 -12.49 3.55 1.75
C THR A 138 -12.67 2.94 0.36
N VAL A 139 -11.59 2.99 -0.44
CA VAL A 139 -11.48 2.40 -1.78
C VAL A 139 -10.81 1.02 -1.72
N LEU A 140 -9.90 0.81 -0.77
CA LEU A 140 -9.13 -0.42 -0.62
C LEU A 140 -8.62 -0.60 0.81
N GLY A 141 -8.52 -1.84 1.28
CA GLY A 141 -7.74 -2.17 2.48
C GLY A 141 -8.53 -2.17 3.80
N GLY A 142 -7.78 -2.10 4.89
CA GLY A 142 -8.27 -2.12 6.27
C GLY A 142 -7.82 -3.35 7.06
N LYS A 143 -7.03 -3.13 8.11
CA LYS A 143 -6.56 -4.20 9.02
C LYS A 143 -7.63 -4.71 9.98
N GLN A 144 -8.67 -3.92 10.21
CA GLN A 144 -9.93 -4.30 10.81
C GLN A 144 -11.03 -3.93 9.81
N ASN A 145 -12.02 -4.80 9.65
CA ASN A 145 -13.11 -4.72 8.66
C ASN A 145 -12.61 -4.33 7.25
N PRO A 146 -11.85 -5.22 6.56
CA PRO A 146 -11.33 -4.96 5.22
C PRO A 146 -12.46 -4.83 4.20
N VAL A 147 -12.46 -3.71 3.48
CA VAL A 147 -13.43 -3.40 2.41
C VAL A 147 -13.18 -4.33 1.22
N MET A 148 -14.23 -4.81 0.55
CA MET A 148 -14.16 -5.85 -0.50
C MET A 148 -13.42 -7.14 -0.07
N HIS A 149 -13.40 -7.47 1.23
CA HIS A 149 -12.55 -8.52 1.84
C HIS A 149 -11.04 -8.39 1.54
N PHE A 150 -10.57 -7.22 1.11
CA PHE A 150 -9.23 -7.04 0.57
C PHE A 150 -8.26 -6.51 1.64
N MET A 151 -7.41 -7.39 2.17
CA MET A 151 -6.37 -7.00 3.14
C MET A 151 -5.11 -6.49 2.42
N THR A 152 -4.71 -5.25 2.73
CA THR A 152 -3.40 -4.66 2.43
C THR A 152 -2.56 -4.53 3.69
N ASN A 153 -1.23 -4.63 3.61
CA ASN A 153 -0.37 -4.79 4.80
C ASN A 153 0.41 -3.53 5.21
N MET A 154 0.91 -2.74 4.25
CA MET A 154 1.49 -1.39 4.39
C MET A 154 1.37 -0.66 3.04
N THR A 155 0.21 -0.04 2.79
CA THR A 155 -0.03 0.82 1.62
C THR A 155 0.84 2.08 1.70
N ASN A 156 1.59 2.39 0.64
CA ASN A 156 2.60 3.47 0.65
C ASN A 156 2.31 4.59 -0.37
N GLY A 157 1.78 4.25 -1.56
CA GLY A 157 1.57 5.18 -2.67
C GLY A 157 0.29 4.92 -3.47
N VAL A 158 -0.29 5.98 -4.01
CA VAL A 158 -1.49 5.92 -4.87
C VAL A 158 -1.35 6.83 -6.10
N ARG A 159 -1.86 6.38 -7.25
CA ARG A 159 -2.04 7.20 -8.45
C ARG A 159 -3.35 6.87 -9.14
N VAL A 160 -4.21 7.87 -9.34
CA VAL A 160 -5.40 7.72 -10.19
C VAL A 160 -5.06 8.07 -11.64
N THR A 161 -5.57 7.27 -12.58
CA THR A 161 -5.29 7.47 -14.01
C THR A 161 -6.27 8.42 -14.67
N ALA A 162 -5.91 8.88 -15.87
CA ALA A 162 -6.76 9.69 -16.74
C ALA A 162 -8.10 9.03 -17.13
N GLY A 163 -8.29 7.73 -16.85
CA GLY A 163 -9.52 6.97 -17.06
C GLY A 163 -10.21 6.49 -15.78
N GLY A 164 -9.75 6.88 -14.60
CA GLY A 164 -10.38 6.55 -13.30
C GLY A 164 -9.94 5.22 -12.66
N GLU A 165 -8.95 4.51 -13.22
CA GLU A 165 -8.32 3.40 -12.51
C GLU A 165 -7.47 3.93 -11.35
N VAL A 166 -7.44 3.22 -10.21
CA VAL A 166 -6.61 3.59 -9.05
C VAL A 166 -5.49 2.57 -8.89
N TRP A 167 -4.25 3.00 -9.10
CA TRP A 167 -3.06 2.18 -8.90
C TRP A 167 -2.48 2.43 -7.51
N VAL A 168 -2.07 1.35 -6.83
CA VAL A 168 -1.67 1.37 -5.41
C VAL A 168 -0.41 0.54 -5.21
N THR A 169 0.53 1.06 -4.41
CA THR A 169 1.67 0.28 -3.89
C THR A 169 1.42 -0.13 -2.44
N ASP A 170 1.66 -1.40 -2.17
CA ASP A 170 1.61 -2.05 -0.85
C ASP A 170 2.96 -2.75 -0.59
N GLU A 171 3.22 -3.15 0.66
CA GLU A 171 4.51 -3.60 1.22
C GLU A 171 5.52 -4.23 0.25
N HIS A 172 5.08 -5.21 -0.55
CA HIS A 172 5.86 -5.90 -1.58
C HIS A 172 5.10 -6.07 -2.92
N GLN A 173 3.97 -5.36 -3.08
CA GLN A 173 2.90 -5.70 -4.03
C GLN A 173 2.34 -4.47 -4.76
N ILE A 174 1.92 -4.66 -6.01
CA ILE A 174 1.34 -3.61 -6.86
C ILE A 174 -0.08 -3.99 -7.23
N TYR A 175 -1.03 -3.13 -6.90
CA TYR A 175 -2.45 -3.31 -7.13
C TYR A 175 -3.03 -2.27 -8.08
N ARG A 176 -4.10 -2.66 -8.78
CA ARG A 176 -4.94 -1.78 -9.59
C ARG A 176 -6.39 -2.03 -9.25
N VAL A 177 -7.12 -1.00 -8.85
CA VAL A 177 -8.58 -0.99 -8.74
C VAL A 177 -9.16 -0.51 -10.07
N GLY A 178 -10.04 -1.31 -10.68
CA GLY A 178 -10.74 -0.93 -11.90
C GLY A 178 -11.80 0.16 -11.67
N THR A 179 -12.37 0.68 -12.75
CA THR A 179 -13.54 1.59 -12.69
C THR A 179 -14.82 0.88 -12.25
N ASP A 180 -14.82 -0.46 -12.22
CA ASP A 180 -15.82 -1.30 -11.57
C ASP A 180 -15.59 -1.45 -10.04
N GLY A 181 -14.58 -0.75 -9.51
CA GLY A 181 -14.20 -0.76 -8.11
C GLY A 181 -13.61 -2.07 -7.61
N LYS A 182 -13.08 -2.95 -8.49
CA LYS A 182 -12.50 -4.24 -8.09
C LYS A 182 -10.97 -4.22 -8.08
N PRO A 183 -10.31 -4.60 -6.96
CA PRO A 183 -8.86 -4.68 -6.89
C PRO A 183 -8.29 -5.92 -7.57
N THR A 184 -7.19 -5.74 -8.30
CA THR A 184 -6.41 -6.79 -8.97
C THR A 184 -4.92 -6.66 -8.62
N ARG A 185 -4.27 -7.77 -8.25
CA ARG A 185 -2.81 -7.87 -8.07
C ARG A 185 -2.12 -7.90 -9.43
N VAL A 186 -1.46 -6.80 -9.80
CA VAL A 186 -0.75 -6.68 -11.08
C VAL A 186 0.67 -7.28 -10.97
N ALA A 187 1.37 -7.03 -9.85
CA ALA A 187 2.73 -7.54 -9.64
C ALA A 187 3.09 -7.71 -8.15
N GLY A 188 4.22 -8.36 -7.88
CA GLY A 188 4.86 -8.44 -6.57
C GLY A 188 4.47 -9.69 -5.76
N SER A 189 5.35 -10.10 -4.85
CA SER A 189 5.21 -11.29 -4.00
C SER A 189 4.88 -10.91 -2.54
N GLU A 190 4.63 -11.87 -1.64
CA GLU A 190 4.54 -11.60 -0.18
C GLU A 190 5.92 -11.50 0.49
N LYS A 191 7.00 -11.44 -0.29
CA LYS A 191 8.39 -11.42 0.18
C LYS A 191 9.20 -10.32 -0.51
N PRO A 192 10.14 -9.69 0.21
CA PRO A 192 11.06 -8.70 -0.36
C PRO A 192 12.02 -9.31 -1.38
N GLY A 193 12.68 -8.41 -2.11
CA GLY A 193 13.69 -8.68 -3.13
C GLY A 193 13.41 -7.91 -4.43
N ASN A 194 14.22 -8.18 -5.45
CA ASN A 194 14.29 -7.44 -6.71
C ASN A 194 14.03 -8.32 -7.97
N ASP A 195 13.36 -9.47 -7.82
CA ASP A 195 13.04 -10.39 -8.92
C ASP A 195 12.31 -9.69 -10.09
N ASP A 196 12.96 -9.55 -11.25
CA ASP A 196 12.39 -9.07 -12.53
C ASP A 196 11.62 -10.22 -13.23
N LYS A 197 10.42 -10.49 -12.75
CA LYS A 197 9.54 -11.58 -13.23
C LYS A 197 8.12 -11.06 -13.48
N GLN A 198 7.22 -11.93 -13.96
CA GLN A 198 5.83 -11.56 -14.24
C GLN A 198 4.91 -11.75 -13.02
N GLY A 199 4.03 -10.78 -12.78
CA GLY A 199 2.92 -10.88 -11.85
C GLY A 199 3.37 -11.20 -10.42
N LYS A 200 2.73 -12.20 -9.81
CA LYS A 200 3.01 -12.67 -8.44
C LYS A 200 4.43 -13.24 -8.21
N PHE A 201 5.20 -13.43 -9.28
CA PHE A 201 6.59 -13.90 -9.20
C PHE A 201 7.61 -12.75 -9.19
N ALA A 202 7.20 -11.52 -9.55
CA ALA A 202 8.02 -10.34 -9.33
C ALA A 202 8.22 -10.09 -7.84
N ARG A 203 9.27 -9.38 -7.46
CA ARG A 203 9.43 -8.85 -6.10
C ARG A 203 9.81 -7.39 -6.10
N PHE A 204 9.40 -6.71 -5.03
CA PHE A 204 9.72 -5.33 -4.68
C PHE A 204 10.00 -5.30 -3.18
N ASP A 205 10.73 -4.30 -2.69
CA ASP A 205 10.96 -4.09 -1.26
C ASP A 205 10.59 -2.65 -0.89
N LYS A 206 9.42 -2.53 -0.23
CA LYS A 206 8.73 -1.27 0.06
C LYS A 206 8.60 -0.36 -1.17
N PRO A 207 7.86 -0.76 -2.22
CA PRO A 207 7.54 0.16 -3.30
C PRO A 207 6.65 1.29 -2.78
N ARG A 208 6.92 2.53 -3.20
CA ARG A 208 6.13 3.72 -2.78
C ARG A 208 5.63 4.52 -3.97
N GLY A 209 6.46 5.39 -4.56
CA GLY A 209 6.07 6.22 -5.70
C GLY A 209 5.57 5.38 -6.88
N ILE A 210 4.51 5.84 -7.53
CA ILE A 210 3.94 5.16 -8.70
C ILE A 210 3.38 6.18 -9.70
N ALA A 211 3.84 6.10 -10.95
CA ALA A 211 3.29 6.88 -12.05
C ALA A 211 2.84 5.96 -13.20
N VAL A 212 1.74 6.35 -13.85
CA VAL A 212 1.12 5.61 -14.96
C VAL A 212 1.12 6.53 -16.18
N GLY A 213 1.81 6.11 -17.23
CA GLY A 213 1.89 6.82 -18.50
C GLY A 213 0.59 6.74 -19.31
N PRO A 214 0.38 7.63 -20.29
CA PRO A 214 -0.80 7.59 -21.17
C PRO A 214 -0.81 6.37 -22.11
N ASP A 215 0.31 5.65 -22.22
CA ASP A 215 0.44 4.36 -22.91
C ASP A 215 0.12 3.14 -22.01
N GLY A 216 -0.27 3.39 -20.74
CA GLY A 216 -0.48 2.35 -19.74
C GLY A 216 0.80 1.80 -19.11
N SER A 217 1.98 2.35 -19.41
CA SER A 217 3.23 1.92 -18.77
C SER A 217 3.33 2.43 -17.34
N VAL A 218 3.70 1.55 -16.41
CA VAL A 218 3.72 1.86 -14.97
C VAL A 218 5.15 1.85 -14.46
N PHE A 219 5.51 2.92 -13.75
CA PHE A 219 6.83 3.12 -13.15
C PHE A 219 6.70 3.24 -11.64
N ILE A 220 7.60 2.59 -10.90
CA ILE A 220 7.53 2.44 -9.44
C ILE A 220 8.88 2.78 -8.81
N THR A 221 8.90 3.54 -7.71
CA THR A 221 10.09 3.61 -6.85
C THR A 221 10.12 2.36 -5.96
N ASP A 222 11.21 1.61 -6.02
CA ASP A 222 11.40 0.36 -5.29
C ASP A 222 12.42 0.63 -4.18
N CYS A 223 11.92 1.20 -3.08
CA CYS A 223 12.70 2.09 -2.20
C CYS A 223 13.91 1.38 -1.58
N ASN A 224 13.70 0.22 -0.96
CA ASN A 224 14.79 -0.55 -0.32
C ASN A 224 15.72 -1.22 -1.34
N ASN A 225 15.26 -1.42 -2.58
CA ASN A 225 16.08 -1.89 -3.70
C ASN A 225 16.80 -0.74 -4.45
N ASN A 226 16.65 0.52 -4.00
CA ASN A 226 17.35 1.71 -4.48
C ASN A 226 17.24 1.97 -6.00
N CYS A 227 16.09 1.65 -6.59
CA CYS A 227 15.92 1.72 -8.04
C CYS A 227 14.50 2.10 -8.48
N ILE A 228 14.38 2.40 -9.78
CA ILE A 228 13.10 2.60 -10.46
C ILE A 228 12.79 1.35 -11.28
N ARG A 229 11.63 0.75 -11.04
CA ARG A 229 11.13 -0.42 -11.79
C ARG A 229 10.07 0.03 -12.80
N ARG A 230 9.91 -0.71 -13.89
CA ARG A 230 8.81 -0.58 -14.87
C ARG A 230 8.06 -1.90 -14.99
N LEU A 231 6.73 -1.82 -15.02
CA LEU A 231 5.85 -2.93 -15.40
C LEU A 231 5.45 -2.82 -16.88
N SER A 232 5.29 -3.96 -17.55
CA SER A 232 4.48 -4.07 -18.76
C SER A 232 2.97 -4.16 -18.43
N ALA A 233 2.10 -4.05 -19.43
CA ALA A 233 0.65 -4.20 -19.25
C ALA A 233 0.25 -5.59 -18.72
N GLU A 234 1.08 -6.61 -19.01
CA GLU A 234 0.94 -8.00 -18.55
C GLU A 234 1.62 -8.24 -17.18
N GLY A 235 2.12 -7.19 -16.52
CA GLY A 235 2.73 -7.26 -15.19
C GLY A 235 4.16 -7.82 -15.16
N GLN A 236 4.92 -7.81 -16.27
CA GLN A 236 6.35 -8.15 -16.24
C GLN A 236 7.16 -6.99 -15.65
N ALA A 237 7.85 -7.24 -14.52
CA ALA A 237 8.74 -6.28 -13.90
C ALA A 237 10.11 -6.20 -14.59
N SER A 238 10.68 -5.00 -14.63
CA SER A 238 12.00 -4.72 -15.21
C SER A 238 12.67 -3.53 -14.50
N VAL A 239 13.99 -3.56 -14.32
CA VAL A 239 14.75 -2.37 -13.88
C VAL A 239 14.73 -1.28 -14.96
N TYR A 240 14.17 -0.12 -14.63
CA TYR A 240 14.14 1.06 -15.49
C TYR A 240 15.32 2.01 -15.25
N ALA A 241 15.73 2.22 -14.00
CA ALA A 241 16.96 2.96 -13.67
C ALA A 241 17.50 2.61 -12.27
N GLY A 242 18.81 2.76 -12.09
CA GLY A 242 19.54 2.41 -10.86
C GLY A 242 20.05 0.98 -10.87
N LYS A 243 21.17 0.71 -10.18
CA LYS A 243 21.57 -0.67 -9.87
C LYS A 243 20.66 -1.21 -8.77
N CYS A 244 19.67 -2.00 -9.15
CA CYS A 244 18.63 -2.44 -8.23
C CYS A 244 19.12 -3.50 -7.25
N SER A 245 19.36 -3.10 -6.00
CA SER A 245 19.95 -3.92 -4.95
C SER A 245 19.53 -3.46 -3.56
N SER A 246 19.35 -4.43 -2.66
CA SER A 246 19.20 -4.26 -1.21
C SER A 246 20.53 -4.44 -0.44
N GLU A 247 21.61 -4.82 -1.13
CA GLU A 247 22.91 -5.11 -0.51
C GLU A 247 23.68 -3.82 -0.20
N ALA A 248 24.15 -3.69 1.05
CA ALA A 248 24.59 -2.41 1.65
C ALA A 248 25.85 -1.79 1.02
N ASP A 249 26.61 -2.55 0.24
CA ASP A 249 27.75 -2.07 -0.55
C ASP A 249 27.34 -1.49 -1.93
N ASP A 250 26.14 -1.83 -2.40
CA ASP A 250 25.53 -1.30 -3.63
C ASP A 250 24.50 -0.20 -3.40
N THR A 251 23.94 -0.07 -2.19
CA THR A 251 22.80 0.82 -1.90
C THR A 251 23.11 2.32 -1.85
N GLY A 252 24.38 2.78 -1.90
CA GLY A 252 24.66 4.20 -1.62
C GLY A 252 26.04 4.75 -1.99
N LEU A 253 26.17 5.20 -3.25
CA LEU A 253 27.00 6.36 -3.62
C LEU A 253 26.25 7.13 -4.72
N ASP A 254 25.77 8.34 -4.43
CA ASP A 254 25.02 9.19 -5.38
C ASP A 254 25.74 9.34 -6.72
N LYS A 255 25.06 8.95 -7.81
CA LYS A 255 25.64 8.97 -9.15
C LYS A 255 24.59 9.21 -10.23
N ASP A 256 24.84 10.25 -11.02
CA ASP A 256 24.19 10.52 -12.31
C ASP A 256 24.88 9.72 -13.45
N GLY A 257 24.20 9.53 -14.58
CA GLY A 257 24.74 8.84 -15.75
C GLY A 257 23.73 7.93 -16.45
N GLY A 258 24.19 6.95 -17.24
CA GLY A 258 23.32 5.96 -17.87
C GLY A 258 22.57 5.10 -16.84
N TRP A 259 21.37 4.62 -17.19
CA TRP A 259 20.45 3.95 -16.27
C TRP A 259 21.01 2.78 -15.44
N GLN A 260 22.02 2.07 -15.93
CA GLN A 260 22.70 0.96 -15.22
C GLN A 260 23.77 1.48 -14.23
N ASP A 261 24.36 2.62 -14.55
CA ASP A 261 25.43 3.28 -13.82
C ASP A 261 24.94 4.25 -12.76
N ALA A 262 23.71 4.75 -12.91
CA ALA A 262 23.05 5.62 -11.95
C ALA A 262 22.86 4.94 -10.59
N ARG A 263 22.81 5.76 -9.53
CA ARG A 263 22.53 5.32 -8.16
C ARG A 263 21.55 6.29 -7.51
N PHE A 264 20.52 5.72 -6.88
CA PHE A 264 19.60 6.39 -5.98
C PHE A 264 19.90 5.89 -4.56
N TYR A 265 19.36 6.54 -3.53
CA TYR A 265 19.38 6.05 -2.16
C TYR A 265 18.03 6.35 -1.49
N SER A 266 17.21 5.30 -1.35
CA SER A 266 15.78 5.39 -1.07
C SER A 266 15.05 6.38 -2.00
N PRO A 267 14.90 6.06 -3.30
CA PRO A 267 13.97 6.81 -4.16
C PRO A 267 12.54 6.52 -3.66
N VAL A 268 11.73 7.55 -3.40
CA VAL A 268 10.45 7.39 -2.70
C VAL A 268 9.21 7.91 -3.41
N ASP A 269 9.36 8.79 -4.40
CA ASP A 269 8.27 9.25 -5.24
C ASP A 269 8.73 9.56 -6.68
N LEU A 270 7.84 9.45 -7.66
CA LEU A 270 8.15 9.75 -9.06
C LEU A 270 6.92 10.22 -9.85
N THR A 271 7.12 11.10 -10.82
CA THR A 271 6.06 11.61 -11.69
C THR A 271 6.59 11.99 -13.08
N PHE A 272 5.71 12.23 -14.05
CA PHE A 272 6.11 12.67 -15.38
C PHE A 272 6.26 14.19 -15.46
N ASP A 273 7.29 14.68 -16.16
CA ASP A 273 7.33 16.06 -16.64
C ASP A 273 6.47 16.26 -17.90
N LYS A 274 6.28 17.52 -18.31
CA LYS A 274 5.50 17.89 -19.50
C LYS A 274 6.03 17.32 -20.82
N ASP A 275 7.29 16.90 -20.87
CA ASP A 275 7.93 16.33 -22.05
C ASP A 275 7.91 14.79 -22.02
N GLY A 276 7.45 14.19 -20.92
CA GLY A 276 7.31 12.75 -20.70
C GLY A 276 8.53 12.08 -20.08
N ASN A 277 9.49 12.83 -19.54
CA ASN A 277 10.58 12.29 -18.73
C ASN A 277 10.07 11.97 -17.32
N LEU A 278 10.76 11.09 -16.57
CA LEU A 278 10.43 10.86 -15.17
C LEU A 278 11.25 11.78 -14.26
N LEU A 279 10.56 12.52 -13.40
CA LEU A 279 11.15 13.16 -12.22
C LEU A 279 11.06 12.18 -11.05
N VAL A 280 12.13 12.07 -10.27
CA VAL A 280 12.29 11.15 -9.13
C VAL A 280 12.75 11.92 -7.91
N VAL A 281 12.09 11.68 -6.78
CA VAL A 281 12.52 12.12 -5.45
C VAL A 281 13.48 11.09 -4.88
N ASP A 282 14.76 11.46 -4.79
CA ASP A 282 15.85 10.65 -4.26
C ASP A 282 16.12 11.10 -2.81
N MET A 283 15.42 10.48 -1.86
CA MET A 283 15.13 11.04 -0.53
C MET A 283 16.39 11.23 0.32
N LEU A 284 17.18 10.17 0.49
CA LEU A 284 18.34 10.20 1.39
C LEU A 284 19.55 10.90 0.73
N ASN A 285 19.62 10.90 -0.60
CA ASN A 285 20.50 11.80 -1.35
C ASN A 285 20.01 13.27 -1.33
N SER A 286 18.79 13.54 -0.85
CA SER A 286 18.11 14.85 -0.82
C SER A 286 18.16 15.59 -2.16
N LYS A 287 17.79 14.88 -3.23
CA LYS A 287 17.88 15.31 -4.62
C LYS A 287 16.60 15.05 -5.41
N ILE A 288 16.36 15.89 -6.40
CA ILE A 288 15.40 15.63 -7.48
C ILE A 288 16.20 15.26 -8.72
N LYS A 289 16.00 14.04 -9.22
CA LYS A 289 16.62 13.52 -10.44
C LYS A 289 15.60 13.47 -11.57
N LEU A 290 16.07 13.62 -12.81
CA LEU A 290 15.31 13.41 -14.05
C LEU A 290 15.89 12.21 -14.77
N ILE A 291 15.03 11.36 -15.34
CA ILE A 291 15.39 10.24 -16.22
C ILE A 291 14.83 10.56 -17.61
N ASP A 292 15.72 10.81 -18.58
CA ASP A 292 15.32 11.08 -19.97
C ASP A 292 14.57 9.88 -20.57
N LYS A 293 13.38 10.11 -21.14
CA LYS A 293 12.52 9.02 -21.61
C LYS A 293 13.10 8.20 -22.77
N ASN A 294 14.03 8.78 -23.53
CA ASN A 294 14.60 8.21 -24.76
C ASN A 294 15.95 7.54 -24.48
N THR A 295 16.84 8.23 -23.75
CA THR A 295 18.20 7.73 -23.45
C THR A 295 18.28 6.96 -22.13
N ARG A 296 17.29 7.15 -21.23
CA ARG A 296 17.30 6.70 -19.83
C ARG A 296 18.51 7.24 -19.04
N GLU A 297 19.08 8.37 -19.46
CA GLU A 297 20.14 9.05 -18.74
C GLU A 297 19.54 9.76 -17.50
N VAL A 298 20.13 9.49 -16.33
CA VAL A 298 19.72 10.01 -15.03
C VAL A 298 20.55 11.25 -14.69
N LYS A 299 19.90 12.37 -14.39
CA LYS A 299 20.52 13.67 -14.09
C LYS A 299 19.90 14.33 -12.87
N THR A 300 20.70 14.78 -11.92
CA THR A 300 20.27 15.64 -10.81
C THR A 300 19.90 17.01 -11.36
N ILE A 301 18.61 17.38 -11.23
CA ILE A 301 18.08 18.67 -11.68
C ILE A 301 17.96 19.68 -10.53
N ALA A 302 17.70 19.23 -9.31
CA ALA A 302 17.64 20.07 -8.12
C ALA A 302 18.16 19.36 -6.86
N GLY A 303 18.63 20.15 -5.90
CA GLY A 303 19.24 19.67 -4.67
C GLY A 303 20.75 19.47 -4.83
N ARG A 304 21.55 20.08 -3.96
CA ARG A 304 22.99 19.75 -3.86
C ARG A 304 23.27 18.45 -3.09
N GLY A 305 22.30 17.99 -2.32
CA GLY A 305 22.40 16.88 -1.36
C GLY A 305 22.78 17.36 0.04
N GLY A 306 22.88 16.41 0.98
CA GLY A 306 23.41 16.68 2.31
C GLY A 306 24.91 17.03 2.28
N LYS A 307 25.40 17.67 3.34
CA LYS A 307 26.81 18.03 3.51
C LYS A 307 27.44 17.14 4.59
N ASP A 308 28.51 16.44 4.25
CA ASP A 308 29.30 15.69 5.22
C ASP A 308 29.96 16.61 6.26
N THR A 309 29.90 16.19 7.53
CA THR A 309 30.58 16.81 8.66
C THR A 309 31.15 15.74 9.60
N THR A 310 31.95 16.15 10.58
CA THR A 310 32.43 15.28 11.66
C THR A 310 31.33 14.72 12.56
N GLU A 311 30.12 15.27 12.49
CA GLU A 311 28.93 14.82 13.24
C GLU A 311 27.94 14.03 12.36
N GLY A 312 28.32 13.74 11.10
CA GLY A 312 27.48 13.07 10.11
C GLY A 312 26.99 14.01 9.00
N VAL A 313 26.00 13.54 8.23
CA VAL A 313 25.42 14.31 7.11
C VAL A 313 24.45 15.37 7.64
N VAL A 314 24.70 16.64 7.30
CA VAL A 314 23.83 17.77 7.64
C VAL A 314 23.05 18.23 6.42
N PHE A 315 21.73 18.23 6.53
CA PHE A 315 20.81 18.72 5.50
C PHE A 315 20.42 20.19 5.75
N GLY A 316 19.93 20.87 4.71
CA GLY A 316 19.61 22.30 4.74
C GLY A 316 18.26 22.62 4.10
N MET A 317 17.97 23.92 3.98
CA MET A 317 16.70 24.43 3.43
C MET A 317 16.89 25.64 2.48
N SER A 318 18.11 25.86 1.97
CA SER A 318 18.38 27.03 1.14
C SER A 318 17.60 27.01 -0.19
N ASN A 319 17.02 28.17 -0.53
CA ASN A 319 16.42 28.49 -1.82
C ASN A 319 17.50 29.06 -2.78
N GLY A 320 17.20 29.14 -4.07
CA GLY A 320 18.11 29.68 -5.09
C GLY A 320 18.28 28.75 -6.30
N PRO A 321 19.40 28.83 -7.05
CA PRO A 321 19.62 28.01 -8.24
C PRO A 321 19.46 26.52 -7.93
N ALA A 322 18.74 25.78 -8.78
CA ALA A 322 18.22 24.45 -8.45
C ALA A 322 19.29 23.46 -7.96
N LYS A 323 20.47 23.42 -8.60
CA LYS A 323 21.60 22.55 -8.22
C LYS A 323 22.40 23.02 -7.00
N GLN A 324 22.09 24.19 -6.45
CA GLN A 324 22.71 24.76 -5.25
C GLN A 324 21.78 24.77 -4.04
N ALA A 325 20.46 24.75 -4.27
CA ALA A 325 19.44 24.65 -3.25
C ALA A 325 19.57 23.35 -2.43
N GLU A 326 19.02 23.38 -1.21
CA GLU A 326 19.01 22.24 -0.29
C GLU A 326 17.59 21.82 0.04
N PHE A 327 17.42 20.51 0.20
CA PHE A 327 16.26 19.84 0.75
C PHE A 327 16.70 19.00 1.95
N ASN A 328 15.75 18.51 2.73
CA ASN A 328 15.97 17.68 3.91
C ASN A 328 14.95 16.54 3.88
N GLU A 329 15.37 15.41 3.32
CA GLU A 329 14.51 14.26 3.02
C GLU A 329 13.22 14.69 2.29
N PRO A 330 13.33 15.23 1.06
CA PRO A 330 12.16 15.48 0.22
C PRO A 330 11.44 14.14 -0.02
N ALA A 331 10.11 14.15 -0.02
CA ALA A 331 9.31 12.93 0.07
C ALA A 331 8.25 12.77 -1.02
N GLY A 332 7.82 13.83 -1.72
CA GLY A 332 6.82 13.71 -2.78
C GLY A 332 6.89 14.84 -3.80
N ILE A 333 6.43 14.57 -5.02
CA ILE A 333 6.63 15.43 -6.20
C ILE A 333 5.40 15.49 -7.12
N ALA A 334 5.06 16.70 -7.58
CA ALA A 334 3.99 16.90 -8.56
C ALA A 334 4.36 17.97 -9.60
N VAL A 335 3.88 17.80 -10.83
CA VAL A 335 4.16 18.72 -11.94
C VAL A 335 2.90 19.50 -12.31
N GLY A 336 2.98 20.83 -12.24
CA GLY A 336 1.93 21.74 -12.67
C GLY A 336 1.89 21.93 -14.19
N PRO A 337 0.76 22.41 -14.75
CA PRO A 337 0.56 22.50 -16.19
C PRO A 337 1.51 23.48 -16.91
N GLY A 338 2.16 24.41 -16.21
CA GLY A 338 3.20 25.28 -16.75
C GLY A 338 4.63 24.71 -16.63
N GLY A 339 4.80 23.48 -16.15
CA GLY A 339 6.10 22.89 -15.83
C GLY A 339 6.66 23.33 -14.46
N GLU A 340 5.81 23.85 -13.57
CA GLU A 340 6.08 23.95 -12.14
C GLU A 340 6.38 22.57 -11.56
N VAL A 341 7.37 22.44 -10.67
CA VAL A 341 7.60 21.19 -9.93
C VAL A 341 7.45 21.48 -8.43
N TYR A 342 6.35 21.00 -7.85
CA TYR A 342 6.05 21.10 -6.43
C TYR A 342 6.69 19.93 -5.68
N ILE A 343 7.33 20.22 -4.54
CA ILE A 343 8.12 19.24 -3.77
C ILE A 343 7.71 19.34 -2.30
N ALA A 344 7.32 18.21 -1.70
CA ALA A 344 7.14 18.08 -0.26
C ALA A 344 8.52 17.88 0.40
N ASP A 345 9.03 18.93 1.07
CA ASP A 345 10.36 18.94 1.70
C ASP A 345 10.21 18.55 3.17
N GLN A 346 10.07 17.25 3.41
CA GLN A 346 9.38 16.69 4.56
C GLN A 346 9.97 17.14 5.90
N LYS A 347 11.27 16.93 6.12
CA LYS A 347 11.92 17.33 7.37
C LYS A 347 12.18 18.83 7.48
N ASN A 348 11.93 19.62 6.44
CA ASN A 348 11.86 21.08 6.51
C ASN A 348 10.44 21.62 6.74
N ASN A 349 9.41 20.77 6.83
CA ASN A 349 8.03 21.12 7.18
C ASN A 349 7.38 22.19 6.25
N CYS A 350 7.72 22.18 4.96
CA CYS A 350 7.18 23.12 3.97
C CYS A 350 7.12 22.52 2.55
N ILE A 351 6.36 23.18 1.67
CA ILE A 351 6.28 22.84 0.25
C ILE A 351 7.18 23.79 -0.53
N ARG A 352 8.05 23.23 -1.37
CA ARG A 352 8.99 23.96 -2.23
C ARG A 352 8.47 23.95 -3.68
N LEU A 353 8.88 24.94 -4.46
CA LEU A 353 8.60 25.04 -5.90
C LEU A 353 9.92 25.18 -6.66
N LEU A 354 10.18 24.25 -7.58
CA LEU A 354 11.18 24.38 -8.62
C LEU A 354 10.50 24.95 -9.88
N LYS A 355 10.92 26.14 -10.34
CA LYS A 355 10.45 26.78 -11.58
C LYS A 355 11.60 27.57 -12.22
N GLY A 356 11.76 27.47 -13.53
CA GLY A 356 12.76 28.25 -14.28
C GLY A 356 14.22 28.06 -13.81
N GLY A 357 14.56 26.89 -13.28
CA GLY A 357 15.89 26.60 -12.72
C GLY A 357 16.15 27.21 -11.33
N GLN A 358 15.14 27.77 -10.67
CA GLN A 358 15.20 28.28 -9.29
C GLN A 358 14.29 27.44 -8.38
N VAL A 359 14.73 27.20 -7.14
CA VAL A 359 13.93 26.63 -6.06
C VAL A 359 13.54 27.74 -5.09
N SER A 360 12.25 27.83 -4.78
CA SER A 360 11.66 28.73 -3.78
C SER A 360 10.79 27.95 -2.78
N THR A 361 10.38 28.63 -1.70
CA THR A 361 9.32 28.13 -0.82
C THR A 361 7.97 28.52 -1.43
N PHE A 362 7.08 27.54 -1.65
CA PHE A 362 5.75 27.75 -2.19
C PHE A 362 4.72 28.00 -1.08
N ALA A 363 4.73 27.17 -0.05
CA ALA A 363 3.85 27.29 1.09
C ALA A 363 4.47 26.70 2.37
N GLY A 364 4.06 27.23 3.52
CA GLY A 364 4.55 26.83 4.83
C GLY A 364 5.79 27.61 5.25
N VAL A 365 5.82 28.07 6.49
CA VAL A 365 7.04 28.60 7.11
C VAL A 365 7.96 27.42 7.44
N CYS A 366 8.93 27.16 6.56
CA CYS A 366 9.93 26.09 6.72
C CYS A 366 10.59 26.11 8.10
N ALA A 367 10.73 24.95 8.71
CA ALA A 367 11.30 24.75 10.03
C ALA A 367 11.94 23.36 10.12
N PRO A 368 13.28 23.22 10.07
CA PRO A 368 13.93 21.91 10.04
C PRO A 368 13.75 21.10 11.33
N GLY A 369 13.40 19.82 11.19
CA GLY A 369 13.28 18.83 12.26
C GLY A 369 11.86 18.26 12.44
N LYS A 370 11.77 16.99 12.82
CA LYS A 370 10.50 16.24 12.87
C LYS A 370 9.40 16.86 13.76
N ASP A 371 9.78 17.53 14.84
CA ASP A 371 8.85 18.12 15.82
C ASP A 371 8.78 19.66 15.71
N LYS A 372 9.12 20.24 14.54
CA LYS A 372 9.24 21.70 14.34
C LYS A 372 8.20 22.33 13.42
N GLY A 373 7.29 21.53 12.87
CA GLY A 373 6.16 21.97 12.06
C GLY A 373 4.97 22.49 12.87
N GLY A 374 3.76 22.31 12.33
CA GLY A 374 2.48 22.62 12.97
C GLY A 374 1.33 22.61 11.95
N HIS A 375 0.10 22.93 12.37
CA HIS A 375 -1.12 22.73 11.56
C HIS A 375 -1.87 24.03 11.18
N LYS A 376 -1.21 25.18 11.16
CA LYS A 376 -1.87 26.47 10.93
C LYS A 376 -2.28 26.63 9.45
N ASP A 377 -3.57 26.90 9.22
CA ASP A 377 -4.16 27.37 7.96
C ASP A 377 -4.02 28.89 7.75
N GLY A 378 -4.39 29.37 6.55
CA GLY A 378 -4.31 30.76 6.13
C GLY A 378 -3.25 31.02 5.05
N PRO A 379 -2.71 32.24 4.92
CA PRO A 379 -1.86 32.61 3.79
C PRO A 379 -0.64 31.70 3.64
N ALA A 380 -0.30 31.31 2.41
CA ALA A 380 0.71 30.30 2.11
C ALA A 380 2.08 30.58 2.78
N ALA A 381 2.50 31.84 2.82
CA ALA A 381 3.75 32.26 3.47
C ALA A 381 3.72 32.27 5.02
N ALA A 382 2.55 32.05 5.65
CA ALA A 382 2.33 32.08 7.10
C ALA A 382 1.68 30.80 7.67
N ALA A 383 1.27 29.88 6.81
CA ALA A 383 0.78 28.56 7.16
C ALA A 383 1.88 27.67 7.77
N ARG A 384 1.48 26.54 8.36
CA ARG A 384 2.37 25.48 8.85
C ARG A 384 1.89 24.11 8.38
N PHE A 385 2.85 23.23 8.13
CA PHE A 385 2.69 21.79 7.89
C PHE A 385 3.53 21.02 8.93
N LEU A 386 3.31 19.72 9.09
CA LEU A 386 4.11 18.84 9.94
C LEU A 386 4.41 17.54 9.19
N LEU A 387 5.68 17.34 8.83
CA LEU A 387 6.19 16.23 8.02
C LEU A 387 5.35 15.98 6.73
N PRO A 388 5.06 16.99 5.89
CA PRO A 388 4.29 16.79 4.66
C PRO A 388 5.02 15.81 3.73
N ASN A 389 4.35 14.72 3.34
CA ASN A 389 5.00 13.56 2.73
C ASN A 389 4.67 13.38 1.25
N ALA A 390 3.59 13.98 0.75
CA ALA A 390 3.20 13.96 -0.66
C ALA A 390 2.44 15.22 -1.10
N VAL A 391 2.46 15.48 -2.41
CA VAL A 391 1.69 16.52 -3.11
C VAL A 391 1.15 15.99 -4.43
N ASP A 392 0.01 16.49 -4.90
CA ASP A 392 -0.45 16.33 -6.29
C ASP A 392 -1.18 17.61 -6.75
N VAL A 393 -1.24 17.85 -8.07
CA VAL A 393 -1.86 19.06 -8.64
C VAL A 393 -3.27 18.73 -9.14
N ALA A 394 -4.26 19.42 -8.61
CA ALA A 394 -5.66 19.26 -9.02
C ALA A 394 -5.94 19.89 -10.39
N PRO A 395 -7.04 19.51 -11.09
CA PRO A 395 -7.39 20.05 -12.40
C PRO A 395 -7.57 21.58 -12.47
N ASP A 396 -7.86 22.25 -11.33
CA ASP A 396 -7.98 23.71 -11.23
C ASP A 396 -6.65 24.44 -10.94
N GLY A 397 -5.54 23.70 -10.87
CA GLY A 397 -4.21 24.24 -10.55
C GLY A 397 -3.94 24.44 -9.06
N SER A 398 -4.85 24.06 -8.16
CA SER A 398 -4.55 23.98 -6.73
C SER A 398 -3.63 22.79 -6.42
N VAL A 399 -2.84 22.90 -5.35
CA VAL A 399 -1.95 21.82 -4.88
C VAL A 399 -2.58 21.16 -3.65
N VAL A 400 -2.81 19.86 -3.72
CA VAL A 400 -3.22 19.03 -2.58
C VAL A 400 -1.98 18.51 -1.87
N VAL A 401 -2.02 18.43 -0.54
CA VAL A 401 -0.89 18.04 0.33
C VAL A 401 -1.34 16.97 1.32
N ALA A 402 -0.57 15.88 1.43
CA ALA A 402 -0.64 14.95 2.54
C ALA A 402 0.19 15.50 3.72
N ASP A 403 -0.48 16.04 4.74
CA ASP A 403 0.15 16.70 5.88
C ASP A 403 0.28 15.71 7.05
N THR A 404 1.15 14.72 6.82
CA THR A 404 1.19 13.40 7.46
C THR A 404 1.24 13.44 8.98
N GLY A 405 2.11 14.28 9.55
CA GLY A 405 2.27 14.42 10.99
C GLY A 405 1.16 15.22 11.69
N ASN A 406 0.33 15.94 10.93
CA ASN A 406 -0.90 16.56 11.44
C ASN A 406 -2.13 15.65 11.23
N HIS A 407 -2.00 14.56 10.48
CA HIS A 407 -3.04 13.57 10.15
C HIS A 407 -4.21 14.12 9.32
N VAL A 408 -3.92 15.04 8.40
CA VAL A 408 -4.93 15.73 7.58
C VAL A 408 -4.50 15.90 6.14
N ILE A 409 -5.50 16.14 5.26
CA ILE A 409 -5.27 16.58 3.89
C ILE A 409 -5.49 18.09 3.80
N ARG A 410 -4.51 18.79 3.21
CA ARG A 410 -4.53 20.25 3.05
C ARG A 410 -4.60 20.59 1.55
N ARG A 411 -5.12 21.77 1.22
CA ARG A 411 -5.21 22.30 -0.15
C ARG A 411 -4.63 23.71 -0.19
N ILE A 412 -3.85 23.98 -1.23
CA ILE A 412 -3.21 25.28 -1.49
C ILE A 412 -3.86 25.88 -2.74
N ALA A 413 -4.65 26.93 -2.57
CA ALA A 413 -5.40 27.60 -3.64
C ALA A 413 -5.45 29.12 -3.40
N GLY A 414 -5.31 29.93 -4.45
CA GLY A 414 -5.40 31.40 -4.35
C GLY A 414 -4.40 32.06 -3.37
N GLY A 415 -3.27 31.38 -3.07
CA GLY A 415 -2.31 31.84 -2.06
C GLY A 415 -2.72 31.57 -0.60
N GLN A 416 -3.77 30.79 -0.36
CA GLN A 416 -4.21 30.31 0.96
C GLN A 416 -3.95 28.80 1.10
N VAL A 417 -3.76 28.34 2.34
CA VAL A 417 -3.80 26.93 2.73
C VAL A 417 -5.04 26.69 3.58
N THR A 418 -5.79 25.64 3.25
CA THR A 418 -6.96 25.18 4.01
C THR A 418 -6.89 23.69 4.27
N THR A 419 -7.27 23.24 5.46
CA THR A 419 -7.58 21.83 5.73
C THR A 419 -8.86 21.45 4.96
N VAL A 420 -8.84 20.35 4.22
CA VAL A 420 -9.98 19.88 3.40
C VAL A 420 -10.58 18.56 3.87
N ALA A 421 -9.82 17.74 4.60
CA ALA A 421 -10.35 16.59 5.34
C ALA A 421 -9.42 16.20 6.50
N GLY A 422 -9.99 15.66 7.57
CA GLY A 422 -9.25 15.28 8.78
C GLY A 422 -9.26 16.35 9.87
N LYS A 423 -9.04 15.91 11.11
CA LYS A 423 -8.98 16.78 12.31
C LYS A 423 -7.52 16.92 12.79
N PRO A 424 -6.90 18.11 12.71
CA PRO A 424 -5.47 18.27 13.05
C PRO A 424 -5.12 17.79 14.47
N GLY A 425 -4.12 16.90 14.56
CA GLY A 425 -3.67 16.31 15.82
C GLY A 425 -4.59 15.21 16.38
N GLN A 426 -5.61 14.77 15.63
CA GLN A 426 -6.45 13.61 15.98
C GLN A 426 -6.20 12.49 14.97
N GLN A 427 -5.20 11.65 15.24
CA GLN A 427 -5.02 10.40 14.49
C GLN A 427 -6.16 9.42 14.79
N GLY A 428 -6.60 8.68 13.77
CA GLY A 428 -7.60 7.62 13.92
C GLY A 428 -8.13 7.14 12.59
N TYR A 429 -9.17 6.32 12.62
CA TYR A 429 -9.93 5.91 11.44
C TYR A 429 -11.41 6.26 11.64
N TYR A 430 -11.97 7.00 10.68
CA TYR A 430 -13.42 7.17 10.51
C TYR A 430 -13.69 7.61 9.06
N ASP A 431 -14.52 6.89 8.33
CA ASP A 431 -15.13 7.29 7.05
C ASP A 431 -16.45 8.03 7.32
N GLY A 432 -16.86 8.92 6.41
CA GLY A 432 -17.97 9.85 6.63
C GLY A 432 -17.61 11.27 6.15
N ALA A 433 -18.33 12.29 6.61
CA ALA A 433 -18.17 13.67 6.14
C ALA A 433 -16.73 14.20 6.32
N ILE A 434 -16.23 15.01 5.39
CA ILE A 434 -14.83 15.52 5.41
C ILE A 434 -14.40 16.20 6.72
N GLY A 435 -15.33 16.88 7.40
CA GLY A 435 -15.09 17.55 8.68
C GLY A 435 -15.04 16.60 9.88
N ASP A 436 -15.55 15.37 9.72
CA ASP A 436 -15.59 14.37 10.78
C ASP A 436 -14.61 13.21 10.61
N ALA A 437 -14.28 12.87 9.36
CA ALA A 437 -13.33 11.84 8.98
C ALA A 437 -11.98 11.97 9.73
N LEU A 438 -11.40 10.84 10.11
CA LEU A 438 -10.08 10.74 10.76
C LEU A 438 -9.13 9.95 9.89
N PHE A 439 -7.87 10.40 9.78
CA PHE A 439 -6.77 9.71 9.10
C PHE A 439 -5.67 9.35 10.11
N ASN A 440 -4.76 8.47 9.72
CA ASN A 440 -3.59 8.07 10.50
C ASN A 440 -2.35 8.04 9.58
N GLU A 441 -1.47 9.02 9.74
CA GLU A 441 -0.28 9.23 8.90
C GLU A 441 -0.54 9.13 7.38
N PRO A 442 -1.36 10.00 6.76
CA PRO A 442 -1.58 9.95 5.32
C PRO A 442 -0.27 10.21 4.55
N GLN A 443 0.19 9.26 3.73
CA GLN A 443 1.54 9.27 3.11
C GLN A 443 1.57 9.67 1.62
N SER A 444 0.47 9.48 0.90
CA SER A 444 0.38 9.72 -0.54
C SER A 444 -0.99 10.26 -0.91
N VAL A 445 -1.03 11.14 -1.91
CA VAL A 445 -2.24 11.72 -2.48
C VAL A 445 -2.18 11.67 -3.99
N SER A 446 -3.33 11.46 -4.64
CA SER A 446 -3.46 11.74 -6.07
C SER A 446 -4.85 12.24 -6.43
N VAL A 447 -4.94 13.25 -7.31
CA VAL A 447 -6.20 13.93 -7.65
C VAL A 447 -6.74 13.46 -9.00
N GLY A 448 -8.02 13.07 -9.02
CA GLY A 448 -8.75 12.68 -10.22
C GLY A 448 -9.13 13.87 -11.09
N LYS A 449 -9.45 13.59 -12.36
CA LYS A 449 -9.97 14.61 -13.31
C LYS A 449 -11.30 15.23 -12.88
N ASP A 450 -12.05 14.51 -12.05
CA ASP A 450 -13.30 14.91 -11.41
C ASP A 450 -13.10 15.79 -10.16
N GLY A 451 -11.86 15.91 -9.67
CA GLY A 451 -11.51 16.60 -8.42
C GLY A 451 -11.43 15.69 -7.19
N SER A 452 -11.76 14.39 -7.30
CA SER A 452 -11.64 13.43 -6.19
C SER A 452 -10.19 13.31 -5.71
N ILE A 453 -9.96 13.33 -4.40
CA ILE A 453 -8.62 13.14 -3.83
C ILE A 453 -8.52 11.71 -3.30
N TYR A 454 -7.68 10.89 -3.93
CA TYR A 454 -7.31 9.57 -3.41
C TYR A 454 -6.16 9.73 -2.41
N VAL A 455 -6.23 9.04 -1.27
CA VAL A 455 -5.34 9.18 -0.12
C VAL A 455 -4.86 7.80 0.31
N VAL A 456 -3.55 7.63 0.50
CA VAL A 456 -3.00 6.49 1.25
C VAL A 456 -3.02 6.84 2.74
N ASP A 457 -3.93 6.22 3.46
CA ASP A 457 -4.13 6.32 4.91
C ASP A 457 -3.28 5.24 5.61
N HIS A 458 -1.95 5.42 5.54
CA HIS A 458 -0.94 4.38 5.79
C HIS A 458 -1.09 3.72 7.18
N GLY A 459 -1.25 4.51 8.23
CA GLY A 459 -1.39 4.00 9.60
C GLY A 459 -2.70 3.23 9.84
N ASN A 460 -3.69 3.39 8.95
CA ASN A 460 -4.95 2.64 8.93
C ASN A 460 -4.94 1.48 7.91
N TYR A 461 -3.86 1.36 7.12
CA TYR A 461 -3.67 0.35 6.08
C TYR A 461 -4.76 0.39 4.99
N ARG A 462 -5.17 1.60 4.56
CA ARG A 462 -6.26 1.85 3.62
C ARG A 462 -5.86 2.81 2.51
N VAL A 463 -6.48 2.65 1.33
CA VAL A 463 -6.63 3.74 0.34
C VAL A 463 -8.05 4.27 0.44
N ARG A 464 -8.19 5.59 0.50
CA ARG A 464 -9.46 6.29 0.71
C ARG A 464 -9.66 7.35 -0.36
N ARG A 465 -10.91 7.75 -0.62
CA ARG A 465 -11.30 8.78 -1.57
C ARG A 465 -12.06 9.87 -0.82
N ILE A 466 -11.60 11.11 -0.95
CA ILE A 466 -12.37 12.30 -0.62
C ILE A 466 -13.10 12.71 -1.91
N ALA A 467 -14.42 12.78 -1.86
CA ALA A 467 -15.23 13.32 -2.96
C ALA A 467 -15.17 14.86 -2.99
N PRO A 468 -15.29 15.48 -4.17
CA PRO A 468 -15.27 16.93 -4.34
C PRO A 468 -16.55 17.64 -3.85
#